data_AF-A0A3D2H2B8-F1
#
_entry.id   AF-A0A3D2H2B8-F1
#
_cell.length_a   1.000
_cell.length_b   1.000
_cell.length_c   1.000
_cell.angle_alpha   90.00
_cell.angle_beta   90.00
_cell.angle_gamma   90.00
#
_symmetry.space_group_name_H-M   'P 1'
#
loop_
_entity.id
_entity.type
_entity.pdbx_description
1 polymer ?
#
loop_
_entity_poly.entity_id
_entity_poly.type
_entity_poly.pdbx_seq_one_letter_code
_entity_poly.pdbx_strand_id
1 'polypeptide(L)'
;MLYVIIGVLAAAVVALVLTRGRKEGGKNQQEAAETKPLPPEVPDEPTQQVEEASKARVALACIGGALQGMTFPISSRVVIGRDPKHCSIIYPKDAKGISGVHCAAEPTADGQIILIDLGSTYGTMAGGQQLTAGKGVTLHPGDAFTLGGSENVFEVRRL
;
A
#
# COMPACT_ATOMS: atom_id res chain seq x y z
N MET A 1 -15.12 38.02 34.27
CA MET A 1 -16.04 37.91 33.12
C MET A 1 -15.50 37.09 31.94
N LEU A 2 -14.32 36.43 32.03
CA LEU A 2 -13.79 35.55 30.98
C LEU A 2 -13.95 34.03 31.30
N TYR A 3 -14.01 33.65 32.58
CA TYR A 3 -14.13 32.25 33.02
C TYR A 3 -15.55 31.66 32.93
N VAL A 4 -16.58 32.48 32.73
CA VAL A 4 -17.98 32.01 32.64
C VAL A 4 -18.27 31.40 31.27
N ILE A 5 -17.55 31.81 30.22
CA ILE A 5 -17.78 31.37 28.85
C ILE A 5 -17.19 29.97 28.60
N ILE A 6 -16.09 29.63 29.27
CA ILE A 6 -15.41 28.32 29.13
C ILE A 6 -16.23 27.20 29.82
N GLY A 7 -16.94 27.52 30.91
CA GLY A 7 -17.77 26.55 31.63
C GLY A 7 -19.03 26.10 30.86
N VAL A 8 -19.58 26.94 29.98
CA VAL A 8 -20.82 26.62 29.24
C VAL A 8 -20.56 25.71 28.04
N LEU A 9 -19.38 25.80 27.41
CA LEU A 9 -19.01 24.94 26.26
C LEU A 9 -18.65 23.50 26.68
N ALA A 10 -18.07 23.30 27.88
CA ALA A 10 -17.74 21.97 28.37
C ALA A 10 -18.99 21.13 28.73
N ALA A 11 -20.05 21.77 29.22
CA ALA A 11 -21.30 21.09 29.58
C ALA A 11 -22.08 20.55 28.35
N ALA A 12 -21.96 21.21 27.19
CA ALA A 12 -22.67 20.80 25.97
C ALA A 12 -22.08 19.54 25.32
N VAL A 13 -20.78 19.28 25.47
CA VAL A 13 -20.12 18.11 24.86
C VAL A 13 -20.36 16.82 25.67
N VAL A 14 -20.47 16.93 27.01
CA VAL A 14 -20.74 15.77 27.88
C VAL A 14 -22.18 15.27 27.74
N ALA A 15 -23.14 16.16 27.44
CA ALA A 15 -24.54 15.78 27.26
C ALA A 15 -24.82 14.99 25.97
N LEU A 16 -23.98 15.14 24.93
CA LEU A 16 -24.18 14.46 23.64
C LEU A 16 -23.72 12.99 23.65
N VAL A 17 -22.86 12.60 24.60
CA VAL A 17 -22.27 11.24 24.65
C VAL A 17 -23.16 10.23 25.40
N LEU A 18 -24.19 10.67 26.13
CA LEU A 18 -24.96 9.78 27.02
C LEU A 18 -26.37 9.41 26.54
N THR A 19 -26.80 9.79 25.33
CA THR A 19 -28.15 9.46 24.86
C THR A 19 -28.17 8.92 23.43
N ARG A 20 -28.13 7.60 23.32
CA ARG A 20 -28.84 6.71 22.35
C ARG A 20 -28.00 5.45 22.11
N GLY A 21 -28.42 4.25 22.43
CA GLY A 21 -29.72 3.75 22.86
C GLY A 21 -29.71 2.24 22.60
N ARG A 22 -29.73 1.46 23.69
CA ARG A 22 -29.90 -0.01 23.71
C ARG A 22 -31.25 -0.42 23.13
N LYS A 23 -31.27 -1.56 22.41
CA LYS A 23 -32.40 -2.52 22.32
C LYS A 23 -31.82 -3.85 21.78
N GLU A 24 -31.54 -4.85 22.61
CA GLU A 24 -32.42 -5.99 22.97
C GLU A 24 -33.13 -6.57 21.73
N GLY A 25 -33.05 -7.84 21.35
CA GLY A 25 -32.70 -9.08 22.05
C GLY A 25 -33.57 -10.14 21.39
N GLY A 26 -32.99 -11.11 20.72
CA GLY A 26 -33.71 -12.14 19.98
C GLY A 26 -32.87 -13.39 19.88
N LYS A 27 -33.14 -14.35 20.78
CA LYS A 27 -32.58 -15.70 20.77
C LYS A 27 -33.09 -16.43 19.53
N ASN A 28 -32.24 -17.19 18.86
CA ASN A 28 -32.62 -18.50 18.34
C ASN A 28 -31.37 -19.38 18.21
N GLN A 29 -31.44 -20.48 18.96
CA GLN A 29 -30.58 -21.65 18.86
C GLN A 29 -30.90 -22.36 17.55
N GLN A 30 -29.88 -22.87 16.87
CA GLN A 30 -29.96 -24.21 16.29
C GLN A 30 -28.57 -24.75 15.96
N GLU A 31 -28.35 -25.92 16.54
CA GLU A 31 -27.18 -26.77 16.51
C GLU A 31 -27.34 -27.81 15.37
N ALA A 32 -26.20 -28.12 14.73
CA ALA A 32 -25.87 -29.31 13.94
C ALA A 32 -26.89 -29.91 12.95
N ALA A 33 -26.58 -29.82 11.64
CA ALA A 33 -26.78 -30.92 10.71
C ALA A 33 -25.74 -30.85 9.57
N GLU A 34 -24.91 -31.88 9.51
CA GLU A 34 -23.97 -32.20 8.44
C GLU A 34 -24.72 -32.65 7.18
N THR A 35 -24.49 -32.02 6.03
CA THR A 35 -24.63 -32.66 4.71
C THR A 35 -23.88 -31.85 3.63
N LYS A 36 -22.86 -32.46 3.01
CA LYS A 36 -22.27 -32.07 1.70
C LYS A 36 -23.11 -32.77 0.59
N PRO A 37 -23.17 -32.38 -0.72
CA PRO A 37 -22.34 -31.43 -1.49
C PRO A 37 -23.04 -30.50 -2.57
N LEU A 38 -22.39 -29.33 -2.84
CA LEU A 38 -22.20 -28.52 -4.10
C LEU A 38 -23.36 -28.20 -5.09
N PRO A 39 -23.24 -27.20 -6.02
CA PRO A 39 -23.32 -25.72 -5.90
C PRO A 39 -24.40 -25.10 -6.85
N PRO A 40 -24.63 -23.76 -6.85
CA PRO A 40 -24.23 -22.99 -8.05
C PRO A 40 -23.74 -21.52 -7.79
N GLU A 41 -22.69 -21.11 -8.54
CA GLU A 41 -22.51 -19.87 -9.34
C GLU A 41 -23.13 -18.53 -8.83
N VAL A 42 -22.52 -17.33 -8.79
CA VAL A 42 -21.26 -16.63 -9.19
C VAL A 42 -21.26 -15.27 -8.38
N PRO A 43 -20.21 -14.43 -8.25
CA PRO A 43 -19.44 -13.81 -9.36
C PRO A 43 -17.91 -14.04 -9.29
N ASP A 44 -17.33 -14.30 -10.45
CA ASP A 44 -15.90 -14.22 -10.76
C ASP A 44 -15.29 -12.86 -10.39
N GLU A 45 -14.03 -12.89 -9.95
CA GLU A 45 -12.99 -11.85 -9.77
C GLU A 45 -12.40 -11.90 -8.35
N PRO A 46 -11.20 -12.50 -8.19
CA PRO A 46 -9.97 -11.87 -8.66
C PRO A 46 -9.02 -12.86 -9.36
N THR A 47 -9.33 -13.27 -10.59
CA THR A 47 -8.46 -14.17 -11.35
C THR A 47 -7.16 -13.45 -11.78
N GLN A 48 -7.21 -12.13 -12.01
CA GLN A 48 -6.07 -11.35 -12.50
C GLN A 48 -4.88 -11.28 -11.53
N GLN A 49 -5.10 -11.14 -10.21
CA GLN A 49 -3.99 -11.00 -9.26
C GLN A 49 -3.18 -12.30 -9.12
N VAL A 50 -3.85 -13.46 -9.22
CA VAL A 50 -3.21 -14.77 -9.12
C VAL A 50 -2.45 -15.10 -10.40
N GLU A 51 -3.01 -14.72 -11.55
CA GLU A 51 -2.41 -14.99 -12.86
C GLU A 51 -1.22 -14.06 -13.16
N GLU A 52 -1.28 -12.78 -12.80
CA GLU A 52 -0.17 -11.84 -12.95
C GLU A 52 1.00 -12.17 -12.01
N ALA A 53 0.73 -12.56 -10.76
CA ALA A 53 1.78 -13.01 -9.84
C ALA A 53 2.53 -14.25 -10.36
N SER A 54 1.84 -15.16 -11.05
CA SER A 54 2.47 -16.38 -11.62
C SER A 54 3.44 -16.11 -12.78
N LYS A 55 3.34 -14.94 -13.42
CA LYS A 55 4.25 -14.49 -14.49
C LYS A 55 5.43 -13.69 -13.98
N ALA A 56 5.38 -13.20 -12.74
CA ALA A 56 6.41 -12.36 -12.16
C ALA A 56 7.71 -13.16 -11.95
N ARG A 57 8.82 -12.67 -12.53
CA ARG A 57 10.17 -13.24 -12.35
C ARG A 57 10.99 -12.51 -11.29
N VAL A 58 10.47 -11.39 -10.82
CA VAL A 58 11.13 -10.45 -9.92
C VAL A 58 10.10 -9.86 -8.99
N ALA A 59 10.53 -9.50 -7.79
CA ALA A 59 9.72 -8.86 -6.78
C ALA A 59 10.48 -7.68 -6.16
N LEU A 60 9.72 -6.72 -5.63
CA LEU A 60 10.23 -5.64 -4.81
C LEU A 60 9.89 -5.92 -3.36
N ALA A 61 10.91 -6.23 -2.56
CA ALA A 61 10.76 -6.42 -1.12
C ALA A 61 11.03 -5.11 -0.40
N CYS A 62 10.05 -4.60 0.34
CA CYS A 62 10.25 -3.42 1.16
C CYS A 62 10.91 -3.82 2.49
N ILE A 63 12.15 -3.37 2.70
CA ILE A 63 12.96 -3.73 3.87
C ILE A 63 13.08 -2.58 4.88
N GLY A 64 12.50 -1.41 4.56
CA GLY A 64 12.45 -0.26 5.46
C GLY A 64 11.33 0.72 5.10
N GLY A 65 10.85 1.46 6.09
CA GLY A 65 9.86 2.53 5.91
C GLY A 65 8.43 2.05 6.12
N ALA A 66 7.47 2.84 5.60
CA ALA A 66 6.04 2.63 5.90
C ALA A 66 5.48 1.29 5.40
N LEU A 67 6.12 0.68 4.41
CA LEU A 67 5.68 -0.55 3.76
C LEU A 67 6.54 -1.77 4.15
N GLN A 68 7.40 -1.62 5.17
CA GLN A 68 8.36 -2.64 5.56
C GLN A 68 7.71 -4.01 5.81
N GLY A 69 8.35 -5.06 5.30
CA GLY A 69 7.90 -6.45 5.41
C GLY A 69 7.01 -6.89 4.24
N MET A 70 6.50 -5.96 3.43
CA MET A 70 5.73 -6.30 2.23
C MET A 70 6.65 -6.67 1.06
N THR A 71 6.20 -7.60 0.23
CA THR A 71 6.87 -7.98 -1.01
C THR A 71 5.87 -7.94 -2.15
N PHE A 72 6.24 -7.28 -3.24
CA PHE A 72 5.38 -7.05 -4.40
C PHE A 72 5.95 -7.79 -5.61
N PRO A 73 5.31 -8.87 -6.08
CA PRO A 73 5.65 -9.49 -7.36
C PRO A 73 5.43 -8.49 -8.50
N ILE A 74 6.41 -8.31 -9.37
CA ILE A 74 6.34 -7.34 -10.48
C ILE A 74 6.31 -8.11 -11.81
N SER A 75 5.13 -8.20 -12.42
CA SER A 75 4.90 -8.81 -13.73
C SER A 75 4.75 -7.79 -14.86
N SER A 76 4.41 -6.54 -14.53
CA SER A 76 4.27 -5.42 -15.45
C SER A 76 4.71 -4.10 -14.80
N ARG A 77 4.69 -3.01 -15.56
CA ARG A 77 5.04 -1.67 -15.06
C ARG A 77 4.16 -1.31 -13.86
N VAL A 78 4.80 -0.98 -12.74
CA VAL A 78 4.12 -0.44 -11.55
C VAL A 78 4.59 0.97 -11.26
N VAL A 79 3.70 1.77 -10.70
CA VAL A 79 4.01 3.12 -10.20
C VAL A 79 3.92 3.09 -8.67
N ILE A 80 4.93 3.68 -8.02
CA ILE A 80 5.05 3.78 -6.58
C ILE A 80 4.85 5.24 -6.18
N GLY A 81 4.02 5.48 -5.16
CA GLY A 81 3.72 6.82 -4.70
C GLY A 81 2.54 6.86 -3.73
N ARG A 82 2.07 8.06 -3.39
CA ARG A 82 0.95 8.27 -2.45
C ARG A 82 -0.42 8.38 -3.12
N ASP A 83 -0.47 8.56 -4.45
CA ASP A 83 -1.73 8.76 -5.15
C ASP A 83 -2.38 7.42 -5.53
N PRO A 84 -3.49 7.02 -4.89
CA PRO A 84 -4.15 5.74 -5.16
C PRO A 84 -4.79 5.65 -6.55
N LYS A 85 -4.95 6.78 -7.26
CA LYS A 85 -5.50 6.77 -8.63
C LYS A 85 -4.47 6.41 -9.69
N HIS A 86 -3.18 6.64 -9.39
CA HIS A 86 -2.10 6.51 -10.36
C HIS A 86 -1.03 5.49 -9.95
N CYS A 87 -1.01 5.07 -8.67
CA CYS A 87 0.00 4.16 -8.13
C CYS A 87 -0.57 2.77 -7.86
N SER A 88 0.23 1.76 -8.16
CA SER A 88 -0.04 0.36 -7.83
C SER A 88 0.49 0.00 -6.45
N ILE A 89 1.64 0.57 -6.07
CA ILE A 89 2.22 0.43 -4.72
C ILE A 89 2.02 1.77 -4.00
N ILE A 90 1.06 1.78 -3.08
CA ILE A 90 0.53 3.00 -2.49
C ILE A 90 1.12 3.21 -1.08
N TYR A 91 1.81 4.32 -0.90
CA TYR A 91 2.25 4.82 0.40
C TYR A 91 1.11 5.56 1.13
N PRO A 92 1.13 5.60 2.47
CA PRO A 92 0.21 6.43 3.25
C PRO A 92 0.21 7.90 2.78
N LYS A 93 -0.95 8.55 2.82
CA LYS A 93 -1.14 9.92 2.30
C LYS A 93 -0.22 10.94 2.97
N ASP A 94 0.14 10.70 4.23
CA ASP A 94 1.00 11.52 5.08
C ASP A 94 2.47 11.08 5.08
N ALA A 95 2.85 10.07 4.28
CA ALA A 95 4.24 9.66 4.13
C ALA A 95 5.09 10.83 3.61
N LYS A 96 6.01 11.30 4.46
CA LYS A 96 6.94 12.39 4.14
C LYS A 96 7.95 11.90 3.10
N GLY A 97 8.47 12.80 2.27
CA GLY A 97 9.45 12.46 1.23
C GLY A 97 8.87 11.80 -0.03
N ILE A 98 7.80 11.02 0.10
CA ILE A 98 7.19 10.32 -1.03
C ILE A 98 6.27 11.26 -1.83
N SER A 99 6.30 11.18 -3.15
CA SER A 99 5.45 12.01 -4.04
C SER A 99 4.15 11.28 -4.36
N GLY A 100 3.14 12.02 -4.85
CA GLY A 100 1.87 11.41 -5.30
C GLY A 100 2.12 10.33 -6.35
N VAL A 101 2.93 10.66 -7.36
CA VAL A 101 3.53 9.74 -8.33
C VAL A 101 5.05 9.92 -8.18
N HIS A 102 5.76 8.93 -7.65
CA HIS A 102 7.15 9.11 -7.21
C HIS A 102 8.15 8.44 -8.14
N CYS A 103 7.99 7.15 -8.39
CA CYS A 103 8.83 6.42 -9.35
C CYS A 103 8.02 5.31 -10.03
N ALA A 104 8.55 4.77 -11.11
CA ALA A 104 8.05 3.56 -11.77
C ALA A 104 9.10 2.47 -11.75
N ALA A 105 8.64 1.23 -11.64
CA ALA A 105 9.46 0.04 -11.78
C ALA A 105 8.88 -0.84 -12.90
N GLU A 106 9.72 -1.16 -13.88
CA GLU A 106 9.34 -1.97 -15.03
C GLU A 106 10.16 -3.27 -15.04
N PRO A 107 9.53 -4.46 -15.02
CA PRO A 107 10.27 -5.71 -15.04
C PRO A 107 10.82 -5.96 -16.44
N THR A 108 12.02 -6.54 -16.52
CA THR A 108 12.60 -7.04 -17.76
C THR A 108 12.42 -8.56 -17.87
N ALA A 109 12.55 -9.09 -19.09
CA ALA A 109 12.46 -10.53 -19.34
C ALA A 109 13.52 -11.34 -18.56
N ASP A 110 14.65 -10.71 -18.22
CA ASP A 110 15.79 -11.32 -17.52
C ASP A 110 15.65 -11.32 -16.00
N GLY A 111 14.53 -10.84 -15.46
CA GLY A 111 14.30 -10.75 -14.01
C GLY A 111 15.02 -9.57 -13.34
N GLN A 112 15.25 -8.50 -14.10
CA GLN A 112 15.76 -7.21 -13.61
C GLN A 112 14.61 -6.20 -13.55
N ILE A 113 14.85 -5.03 -12.97
CA ILE A 113 13.90 -3.91 -12.95
C ILE A 113 14.56 -2.71 -13.63
N ILE A 114 13.83 -2.00 -14.48
CA ILE A 114 14.17 -0.64 -14.89
C ILE A 114 13.44 0.31 -13.94
N LEU A 115 14.20 1.03 -13.12
CA LEU A 115 13.70 2.02 -12.16
C LEU A 115 13.78 3.42 -12.77
N ILE A 116 12.68 4.16 -12.73
CA ILE A 116 12.57 5.50 -13.31
C ILE A 116 12.00 6.45 -12.24
N ASP A 117 12.72 7.53 -11.94
CA ASP A 117 12.17 8.59 -11.08
C ASP A 117 11.14 9.44 -11.84
N LEU A 118 9.96 9.58 -11.23
CA LEU A 118 8.74 10.30 -11.64
C LEU A 118 8.86 11.83 -11.77
N GLY A 119 10.03 12.41 -11.49
CA GLY A 119 10.12 13.82 -11.12
C GLY A 119 9.69 14.01 -9.66
N SER A 120 10.13 13.11 -8.79
CA SER A 120 9.79 13.18 -7.38
C SER A 120 10.46 14.36 -6.69
N THR A 121 9.85 14.85 -5.60
CA THR A 121 10.33 16.06 -4.91
C THR A 121 11.65 15.82 -4.16
N TYR A 122 11.80 14.63 -3.55
CA TYR A 122 12.96 14.27 -2.74
C TYR A 122 13.87 13.24 -3.43
N GLY A 123 13.50 12.79 -4.63
CA GLY A 123 14.29 11.88 -5.43
C GLY A 123 14.13 10.40 -5.08
N THR A 124 14.57 9.61 -6.04
CA THR A 124 14.83 8.17 -5.93
C THR A 124 16.34 7.94 -5.95
N MET A 125 16.87 7.08 -5.09
CA MET A 125 18.30 6.72 -5.07
C MET A 125 18.52 5.24 -5.32
N ALA A 126 19.54 4.87 -6.09
CA ALA A 126 19.99 3.48 -6.23
C ALA A 126 21.52 3.44 -6.31
N GLY A 127 22.16 2.42 -5.73
CA GLY A 127 23.62 2.32 -5.70
C GLY A 127 24.32 3.51 -5.04
N GLY A 128 23.65 4.20 -4.11
CA GLY A 128 24.17 5.40 -3.45
C GLY A 128 24.09 6.69 -4.29
N GLN A 129 23.49 6.66 -5.49
CA GLN A 129 23.35 7.82 -6.35
C GLN A 129 21.87 8.16 -6.58
N GLN A 130 21.57 9.47 -6.65
CA GLN A 130 20.24 9.94 -7.01
C GLN A 130 20.01 9.75 -8.52
N LEU A 131 18.87 9.19 -8.88
CA LEU A 131 18.47 9.02 -10.27
C LEU A 131 18.18 10.39 -10.91
N THR A 132 18.46 10.49 -12.21
CA THR A 132 17.96 11.61 -13.01
C THR A 132 16.49 11.36 -13.37
N ALA A 133 15.62 12.33 -13.07
CA ALA A 133 14.19 12.23 -13.37
C ALA A 133 13.95 11.86 -14.85
N GLY A 134 13.04 10.90 -15.08
CA GLY A 134 12.70 10.39 -16.40
C GLY A 134 13.74 9.48 -17.06
N LYS A 135 14.93 9.28 -16.46
CA LYS A 135 15.92 8.31 -16.96
C LYS A 135 15.81 6.99 -16.20
N GLY A 136 15.77 5.89 -16.96
CA GLY A 136 15.78 4.54 -16.40
C GLY A 136 17.16 4.11 -15.94
N VAL A 137 17.22 3.48 -14.77
CA VAL A 137 18.38 2.77 -14.24
C VAL A 137 18.01 1.30 -14.05
N THR A 138 18.81 0.41 -14.61
CA THR A 138 18.59 -1.03 -14.47
C THR A 138 19.13 -1.52 -13.12
N LEU A 139 18.29 -2.24 -12.38
CA LEU A 139 18.60 -2.88 -11.10
C LEU A 139 18.50 -4.40 -11.23
N HIS A 140 19.49 -5.08 -10.68
CA HIS A 140 19.60 -6.53 -10.64
C HIS A 140 19.02 -7.07 -9.34
N PRO A 141 18.66 -8.36 -9.28
CA PRO A 141 18.37 -9.02 -8.01
C PRO A 141 19.51 -8.84 -7.00
N GLY A 142 19.17 -8.41 -5.79
CA GLY A 142 20.10 -8.03 -4.72
C GLY A 142 20.37 -6.52 -4.64
N ASP A 143 20.10 -5.76 -5.71
CA ASP A 143 20.23 -4.31 -5.66
C ASP A 143 19.12 -3.68 -4.82
N ALA A 144 19.45 -2.56 -4.17
CA ALA A 144 18.52 -1.79 -3.38
C ALA A 144 18.37 -0.36 -3.90
N PHE A 145 17.19 0.20 -3.69
CA PHE A 145 16.89 1.60 -3.96
C PHE A 145 16.06 2.20 -2.83
N THR A 146 16.13 3.52 -2.69
CA THR A 146 15.36 4.27 -1.70
C THR A 146 14.52 5.37 -2.32
N LEU A 147 13.42 5.70 -1.65
CA LEU A 147 12.45 6.71 -2.10
C LEU A 147 12.33 7.83 -1.08
N GLY A 148 12.50 9.06 -1.53
CA GLY A 148 12.22 10.27 -0.75
C GLY A 148 13.00 10.44 0.56
N GLY A 149 14.07 9.66 0.74
CA GLY A 149 14.82 9.53 1.99
C GLY A 149 15.58 8.20 2.03
N SER A 150 16.30 7.96 3.12
CA SER A 150 17.02 6.69 3.35
C SER A 150 16.16 5.65 4.08
N GLU A 151 15.00 6.05 4.61
CA GLU A 151 14.14 5.18 5.41
C GLU A 151 13.27 4.24 4.56
N ASN A 152 12.84 4.67 3.37
CA ASN A 152 11.96 3.86 2.51
C ASN A 152 12.82 3.05 1.54
N VAL A 153 13.10 1.80 1.88
CA VAL A 153 14.07 0.97 1.17
C VAL A 153 13.38 -0.23 0.53
N PHE A 154 13.68 -0.44 -0.75
CA PHE A 154 13.29 -1.62 -1.49
C PHE A 154 14.53 -2.39 -1.96
N GLU A 155 14.45 -3.71 -1.88
CA GLU A 155 15.40 -4.66 -2.43
C GLU A 155 14.74 -5.39 -3.61
N VAL A 156 15.46 -5.50 -4.72
CA VAL A 156 15.03 -6.29 -5.88
C VAL A 156 15.31 -7.76 -5.59
N ARG A 157 14.30 -8.62 -5.64
CA ARG A 157 14.44 -10.06 -5.41
C ARG A 157 14.04 -10.86 -6.62
N ARG A 158 14.76 -11.94 -6.89
CA ARG A 158 14.35 -12.93 -7.88
C ARG A 158 13.24 -13.81 -7.30
N LEU A 159 12.24 -14.14 -8.12
CA LEU A 159 11.21 -15.13 -7.81
C LEU A 159 11.56 -16.49 -8.43
#